data_AF-A0A935LV94-F1
#
_entry.id   AF-A0A935LV94-F1
#
_cell.length_a   1.000
_cell.length_b   1.000
_cell.length_c   1.000
_cell.angle_alpha   90.00
_cell.angle_beta   90.00
_cell.angle_gamma   90.00
#
_symmetry.space_group_name_H-M   'P 1'
#
loop_
_entity.id
_entity.type
_entity.pdbx_description
1 polymer ?
#
loop_
_entity_poly.entity_id
_entity_poly.type
_entity_poly.pdbx_seq_one_letter_code
_entity_poly.pdbx_strand_id
1 'polypeptide(L)'
;MKLVISALTLILLSFNISSSQILQNDTYQYFVDLNKADNDQLEIELITPVISTATTEFKLPAMVPGTYKVYNFGRFISGLKAFDNSGNELKTEKKDVDTWEISNADKLYRLKYFVDDSFDDTSDNKVFEPAGTSIEKDTVFIFNNHGFFGYFKENLKNEYVLNFTKPEGFYGSSSLVNTLRSNNLEVFTAPDYQFVVDNPIMFCLPDTTTINFDETSVMISVYSPGKGISSADLSAKLKVLLTAIRNFLGGKLSADRYTFLFYFTNKEGSGSFGALEHNYSSLYFMPDVPKESAPYMINQLQSTSAHEFYHTVTPLNLHSEEIGNFDFNDPKMSKHLWLYEGVTEYFADYIQLREGLVDLKEYGKNIERKISGSMMFNDSLPFTEMSLGALGKYEEQYFNVYQKGALIGLSLDILIREESNGIMGLQDVINIMLQKYGKDKSFKDEDLFDEIVALTSPKIGEFFQKYVAGDQRIPYSEIFSKVGIKVKSIPYNKIDMGGIQMGFNQKTYRLVIRQIAEDNSFVKDLGVKSGDELVSINGKEINFMTMRDIFGSLKNKIKEGDNFEMVVARNDESGTEKMETLKAVVSKVKTAFDSEVIVEKELSEQQMKLKTAWLGK
;
A
#
# COMPACT_ATOMS: atom_id res chain seq x y z
N MET A 1 -15.50 19.44 -74.59
CA MET A 1 -15.92 18.56 -73.47
C MET A 1 -15.81 19.39 -72.20
N LYS A 2 -16.91 19.56 -71.46
CA LYS A 2 -17.14 20.65 -70.49
C LYS A 2 -16.62 20.33 -69.09
N LEU A 3 -16.06 21.34 -68.41
CA LEU A 3 -15.95 21.46 -66.96
C LEU A 3 -17.33 21.77 -66.34
N VAL A 4 -17.60 21.24 -65.13
CA VAL A 4 -18.65 21.69 -64.19
C VAL A 4 -18.07 21.45 -62.77
N ILE A 5 -17.46 22.45 -62.12
CA ILE A 5 -17.98 23.35 -61.07
C ILE A 5 -18.85 22.63 -60.01
N SER A 6 -18.23 22.30 -58.88
CA SER A 6 -18.91 21.94 -57.63
C SER A 6 -19.28 23.22 -56.87
N ALA A 7 -20.57 23.40 -56.56
CA ALA A 7 -21.10 24.53 -55.82
C ALA A 7 -20.99 24.29 -54.30
N LEU A 8 -20.28 25.18 -53.62
CA LEU A 8 -20.39 25.39 -52.17
C LEU A 8 -21.83 25.86 -51.87
N THR A 9 -22.56 25.12 -51.05
CA THR A 9 -23.79 25.63 -50.42
C THR A 9 -23.50 25.87 -48.95
N LEU A 10 -23.34 27.15 -48.61
CA LEU A 10 -23.20 27.66 -47.26
C LEU A 10 -24.57 27.56 -46.58
N ILE A 11 -24.82 26.50 -45.81
CA ILE A 11 -25.97 26.44 -44.90
C ILE A 11 -25.47 26.89 -43.54
N LEU A 12 -25.80 28.14 -43.18
CA LEU A 12 -25.84 28.60 -41.80
C LEU A 12 -26.89 27.76 -41.06
N LEU A 13 -26.46 26.63 -40.47
CA LEU A 13 -27.21 25.98 -39.41
C LEU A 13 -26.94 26.76 -38.13
N SER A 14 -27.93 27.56 -37.73
CA SER A 14 -28.15 27.91 -36.34
C SER A 14 -28.25 26.62 -35.53
N PHE A 15 -27.17 26.25 -34.85
CA PHE A 15 -27.17 25.20 -33.84
C PHE A 15 -28.04 25.66 -32.66
N ASN A 16 -29.34 25.37 -32.75
CA ASN A 16 -30.12 25.10 -31.55
C ASN A 16 -29.61 23.76 -31.02
N ILE A 17 -28.64 23.81 -30.10
CA ILE A 17 -28.24 22.64 -29.32
C ILE A 17 -29.45 22.30 -28.43
N SER A 18 -30.35 21.48 -28.97
CA SER A 18 -31.21 20.66 -28.14
C SER A 18 -30.25 19.75 -27.40
N SER A 19 -30.09 19.95 -26.08
CA SER A 19 -29.30 19.08 -25.22
C SER A 19 -29.83 17.66 -25.41
N SER A 20 -29.13 16.85 -26.19
CA SER A 20 -29.47 15.45 -26.36
C SER A 20 -29.23 14.80 -25.01
N GLN A 21 -30.32 14.49 -24.31
CA GLN A 21 -30.27 13.85 -23.00
C GLN A 21 -29.63 12.48 -23.17
N ILE A 22 -28.61 12.19 -22.37
CA ILE A 22 -27.90 10.92 -22.41
C ILE A 22 -28.89 9.82 -21.98
N LEU A 23 -28.93 8.71 -22.71
CA LEU A 23 -29.86 7.64 -22.40
C LEU A 23 -29.45 6.94 -21.10
N GLN A 24 -30.40 6.78 -20.19
CA GLN A 24 -30.26 5.91 -19.04
C GLN A 24 -30.26 4.44 -19.50
N ASN A 25 -29.35 3.65 -18.95
CA ASN A 25 -29.19 2.23 -19.21
C ASN A 25 -28.72 1.56 -17.90
N ASP A 26 -28.25 0.31 -17.95
CA ASP A 26 -27.75 -0.39 -16.77
C ASP A 26 -26.27 -0.06 -16.44
N THR A 27 -25.73 1.10 -16.87
CA THR A 27 -24.35 1.50 -16.56
C THR A 27 -24.31 2.73 -15.65
N TYR A 28 -23.24 2.85 -14.86
CA TYR A 28 -22.89 4.09 -14.17
C TYR A 28 -22.15 4.99 -15.16
N GLN A 29 -22.70 6.17 -15.45
CA GLN A 29 -22.04 7.13 -16.34
C GLN A 29 -21.65 8.37 -15.55
N TYR A 30 -20.39 8.42 -15.11
CA TYR A 30 -19.83 9.53 -14.35
C TYR A 30 -19.24 10.59 -15.28
N PHE A 31 -19.40 11.85 -14.91
CA PHE A 31 -18.86 13.01 -15.60
C PHE A 31 -18.15 13.93 -14.60
N VAL A 32 -16.90 14.24 -14.91
CA VAL A 32 -16.03 15.11 -14.12
C VAL A 32 -15.35 16.11 -15.04
N ASP A 33 -15.35 17.39 -14.67
CA ASP A 33 -14.65 18.44 -15.41
C ASP A 33 -13.52 19.03 -14.57
N LEU A 34 -12.30 18.57 -14.84
CA LEU A 34 -11.10 18.97 -14.11
C LEU A 34 -10.78 20.47 -14.27
N ASN A 35 -11.28 21.11 -15.33
CA ASN A 35 -11.11 22.57 -15.52
C ASN A 35 -11.93 23.38 -14.51
N LYS A 36 -12.94 22.76 -13.90
CA LYS A 36 -13.83 23.36 -12.90
C LYS A 36 -13.42 23.08 -11.46
N ALA A 37 -12.24 22.49 -11.23
CA ALA A 37 -11.67 22.43 -9.89
C ALA A 37 -11.61 23.84 -9.30
N ASP A 38 -12.14 24.00 -8.09
CA ASP A 38 -12.14 25.25 -7.35
C ASP A 38 -12.04 24.93 -5.86
N ASN A 39 -11.06 25.53 -5.18
CA ASN A 39 -10.76 25.26 -3.77
C ASN A 39 -10.73 23.76 -3.43
N ASP A 40 -9.92 23.01 -4.19
CA ASP A 40 -9.68 21.57 -4.04
C ASP A 40 -10.96 20.71 -4.08
N GLN A 41 -12.00 21.22 -4.75
CA GLN A 41 -13.30 20.57 -4.89
C GLN A 41 -13.68 20.38 -6.36
N LEU A 42 -14.35 19.26 -6.65
CA LEU A 42 -14.93 18.95 -7.97
C LEU A 42 -16.42 18.59 -7.87
N GLU A 43 -17.22 19.06 -8.83
CA GLU A 43 -18.59 18.55 -9.01
C GLU A 43 -18.55 17.23 -9.79
N ILE A 44 -19.26 16.22 -9.28
CA ILE A 44 -19.47 14.93 -9.91
C ILE A 44 -20.93 14.83 -10.34
N GLU A 45 -21.14 14.50 -11.62
CA GLU A 45 -22.46 14.17 -12.16
C GLU A 45 -22.49 12.68 -12.52
N LEU A 46 -23.53 11.98 -12.08
CA LEU A 46 -23.78 10.58 -12.40
C LEU A 46 -25.13 10.47 -13.10
N ILE A 47 -25.15 9.92 -14.32
CA ILE A 47 -26.37 9.29 -14.85
C ILE A 47 -26.41 7.87 -14.32
N THR A 48 -27.45 7.55 -13.56
CA THR A 48 -27.50 6.31 -12.76
C THR A 48 -27.89 5.11 -13.61
N PRO A 49 -27.52 3.88 -13.22
CA PRO A 49 -28.19 2.71 -13.74
C PRO A 49 -29.71 2.80 -13.49
N VAL A 50 -30.50 2.01 -14.24
CA VAL A 50 -31.93 1.91 -13.99
C VAL A 50 -32.18 1.28 -12.62
N ILE A 51 -32.85 2.01 -11.74
CA ILE A 51 -33.28 1.53 -10.43
C ILE A 51 -34.77 1.19 -10.51
N SER A 52 -35.14 0.00 -10.03
CA SER A 52 -36.53 -0.50 -10.10
C SER A 52 -37.24 -0.51 -8.74
N THR A 53 -36.54 -0.18 -7.67
CA THR A 53 -37.05 -0.17 -6.30
C THR A 53 -37.59 1.20 -5.91
N ALA A 54 -38.56 1.24 -4.99
CA ALA A 54 -39.10 2.51 -4.48
C ALA A 54 -38.06 3.33 -3.69
N THR A 55 -37.08 2.65 -3.08
CA THR A 55 -35.96 3.25 -2.34
C THR A 55 -34.66 2.58 -2.74
N THR A 56 -33.55 3.33 -2.70
CA THR A 56 -32.20 2.78 -2.91
C THR A 56 -31.19 3.49 -2.01
N GLU A 57 -30.04 2.86 -1.79
CA GLU A 57 -28.93 3.41 -1.02
C GLU A 57 -27.75 3.66 -1.97
N PHE A 58 -27.35 4.93 -2.09
CA PHE A 58 -26.08 5.32 -2.69
C PHE A 58 -25.00 5.37 -1.62
N LYS A 59 -23.84 4.76 -1.89
CA LYS A 59 -22.76 4.59 -0.92
C LYS A 59 -21.41 4.99 -1.47
N LEU A 60 -20.56 5.50 -0.57
CA LEU A 60 -19.12 5.54 -0.75
C LEU A 60 -18.45 4.51 0.18
N PRO A 61 -17.25 4.01 -0.13
CA PRO A 61 -16.57 3.05 0.74
C PRO A 61 -16.22 3.63 2.11
N ALA A 62 -16.36 2.83 3.16
CA ALA A 62 -15.77 3.13 4.46
C ALA A 62 -14.28 2.76 4.49
N MET A 63 -13.92 1.67 3.80
CA MET A 63 -12.57 1.14 3.66
C MET A 63 -12.41 0.55 2.25
N VAL A 64 -11.17 0.48 1.76
CA VAL A 64 -10.79 -0.27 0.56
C VAL A 64 -9.77 -1.36 0.89
N PRO A 65 -9.65 -2.41 0.06
CA PRO A 65 -8.59 -3.40 0.21
C PRO A 65 -7.19 -2.77 0.29
N GLY A 66 -6.28 -3.39 1.04
CA GLY A 66 -4.88 -2.97 1.20
C GLY A 66 -4.59 -1.98 2.33
N THR A 67 -5.55 -1.15 2.76
CA THR A 67 -5.27 -0.08 3.74
C THR A 67 -5.49 -0.46 5.20
N TYR A 68 -6.15 -1.60 5.46
CA TYR A 68 -6.52 -2.14 6.78
C TYR A 68 -6.91 -1.07 7.83
N LYS A 69 -7.68 -0.07 7.41
CA LYS A 69 -8.20 1.03 8.25
C LYS A 69 -9.47 1.60 7.66
N VAL A 70 -10.42 1.96 8.53
CA VAL A 70 -11.68 2.62 8.14
C VAL A 70 -11.47 4.14 8.03
N TYR A 71 -11.66 4.68 6.83
CA TYR A 71 -11.49 6.10 6.52
C TYR A 71 -12.80 6.88 6.39
N ASN A 72 -13.89 6.21 6.00
CA ASN A 72 -15.20 6.80 5.69
C ASN A 72 -15.13 7.87 4.60
N PHE A 73 -14.94 7.45 3.34
CA PHE A 73 -14.74 8.37 2.21
C PHE A 73 -15.96 9.26 1.94
N GLY A 74 -17.16 8.88 2.42
CA GLY A 74 -18.37 9.70 2.33
C GLY A 74 -18.30 11.02 3.12
N ARG A 75 -17.30 11.20 3.99
CA ARG A 75 -17.06 12.48 4.67
C ARG A 75 -16.50 13.58 3.75
N PHE A 76 -15.94 13.22 2.59
CA PHE A 76 -15.45 14.15 1.57
C PHE A 76 -16.56 14.55 0.58
N ILE A 77 -17.77 14.01 0.74
CA ILE A 77 -18.91 14.24 -0.15
C ILE A 77 -19.83 15.30 0.45
N SER A 78 -20.16 16.32 -0.33
CA SER A 78 -21.11 17.35 0.06
C SER A 78 -22.15 17.63 -1.03
N GLY A 79 -23.28 18.23 -0.64
CA GLY A 79 -24.28 18.73 -1.58
C GLY A 79 -24.99 17.67 -2.43
N LEU A 80 -25.06 16.40 -2.00
CA LEU A 80 -25.69 15.34 -2.78
C LEU A 80 -27.17 15.61 -3.06
N LYS A 81 -27.51 15.64 -4.35
CA LYS A 81 -28.86 15.80 -4.88
C LYS A 81 -29.19 14.71 -5.89
N ALA A 82 -30.43 14.24 -5.85
CA ALA A 82 -30.97 13.24 -6.76
C ALA A 82 -32.06 13.87 -7.63
N PHE A 83 -32.13 13.47 -8.91
CA PHE A 83 -33.08 14.04 -9.87
C PHE A 83 -33.76 12.95 -10.70
N ASP A 84 -35.03 13.19 -11.03
CA ASP A 84 -35.74 12.42 -12.04
C ASP A 84 -35.36 12.84 -13.48
N ASN A 85 -35.86 12.10 -14.46
CA ASN A 85 -35.59 12.37 -15.87
C ASN A 85 -36.17 13.72 -16.38
N SER A 86 -37.09 14.33 -15.63
CA SER A 86 -37.64 15.66 -15.90
C SER A 86 -36.86 16.79 -15.22
N GLY A 87 -35.86 16.45 -14.40
CA GLY A 87 -35.06 17.40 -13.63
C GLY A 87 -35.65 17.78 -12.27
N ASN A 88 -36.72 17.12 -11.80
CA ASN A 88 -37.26 17.36 -10.46
C ASN A 88 -36.38 16.70 -9.41
N GLU A 89 -36.11 17.40 -8.31
CA GLU A 89 -35.32 16.87 -7.20
C GLU A 89 -36.10 15.79 -6.43
N LEU A 90 -35.45 14.64 -6.20
CA LEU A 90 -35.93 13.55 -5.38
C LEU A 90 -35.44 13.70 -3.94
N LYS A 91 -36.20 13.19 -2.98
CA LYS A 91 -35.81 13.26 -1.56
C LYS A 91 -34.59 12.36 -1.30
N THR A 92 -33.57 12.95 -0.69
CA THR A 92 -32.37 12.25 -0.19
C THR A 92 -32.27 12.38 1.33
N GLU A 93 -31.74 11.36 2.00
CA GLU A 93 -31.51 11.34 3.45
C GLU A 93 -30.16 10.68 3.74
N LYS A 94 -29.24 11.40 4.38
CA LYS A 94 -27.95 10.86 4.80
C LYS A 94 -28.16 9.98 6.05
N LYS A 95 -27.90 8.68 5.94
CA LYS A 95 -28.13 7.69 7.02
C LYS A 95 -26.96 7.57 7.98
N ASP A 96 -25.75 7.61 7.43
CA ASP A 96 -24.49 7.57 8.16
C ASP A 96 -23.43 8.39 7.38
N VAL A 97 -22.13 8.22 7.69
CA VAL A 97 -21.06 8.99 7.03
C VAL A 97 -21.00 8.72 5.53
N ASP A 98 -21.29 7.48 5.13
CA ASP A 98 -21.02 6.91 3.81
C ASP A 98 -22.26 6.54 3.00
N THR A 99 -23.47 6.64 3.57
CA THR A 99 -24.72 6.17 2.97
C THR A 99 -25.77 7.28 2.83
N TRP A 100 -26.37 7.38 1.64
CA TRP A 100 -27.52 8.22 1.33
C TRP A 100 -28.68 7.37 0.82
N GLU A 101 -29.82 7.44 1.51
CA GLU A 101 -31.08 6.86 1.05
C GLU A 101 -31.80 7.82 0.10
N ILE A 102 -32.31 7.30 -1.01
CA ILE A 102 -33.05 8.04 -2.03
C ILE A 102 -34.46 7.47 -2.13
N SER A 103 -35.48 8.34 -2.00
CA SER A 103 -36.89 7.97 -2.13
C SER A 103 -37.41 8.16 -3.57
N ASN A 104 -38.43 7.39 -3.96
CA ASN A 104 -38.93 7.32 -5.34
C ASN A 104 -37.81 6.97 -6.33
N ALA A 105 -36.96 6.02 -5.92
CA ALA A 105 -35.77 5.66 -6.67
C ALA A 105 -36.08 5.00 -8.02
N ASP A 106 -37.31 4.51 -8.23
CA ASP A 106 -37.83 4.04 -9.51
C ASP A 106 -37.87 5.13 -10.60
N LYS A 107 -37.74 6.40 -10.18
CA LYS A 107 -37.66 7.57 -11.07
C LYS A 107 -36.26 8.18 -11.15
N LEU A 108 -35.30 7.64 -10.40
CA LEU A 108 -33.95 8.18 -10.31
C LEU A 108 -33.26 8.10 -11.67
N TYR A 109 -32.79 9.25 -12.14
CA TYR A 109 -32.07 9.37 -13.40
C TYR A 109 -30.65 9.91 -13.20
N ARG A 110 -30.48 10.84 -12.25
CA ARG A 110 -29.22 11.55 -12.07
C ARG A 110 -28.90 11.85 -10.61
N LEU A 111 -27.62 11.77 -10.25
CA LEU A 111 -27.04 12.38 -9.04
C LEU A 111 -26.10 13.53 -9.39
N LYS A 112 -26.02 14.50 -8.49
CA LYS A 112 -24.95 15.52 -8.45
C LYS A 112 -24.45 15.68 -7.02
N TYR A 113 -23.14 15.80 -6.84
CA TYR A 113 -22.51 16.06 -5.55
C TYR A 113 -21.14 16.69 -5.76
N PHE A 114 -20.59 17.27 -4.70
CA PHE A 114 -19.23 17.78 -4.67
C PHE A 114 -18.32 16.83 -3.90
N VAL A 115 -17.05 16.78 -4.29
CA VAL A 115 -15.99 15.97 -3.69
C VAL A 115 -14.80 16.86 -3.36
N ASP A 116 -14.41 16.88 -2.09
CA ASP A 116 -13.13 17.44 -1.62
C ASP A 116 -12.02 16.37 -1.67
N ASP A 117 -10.76 16.79 -1.78
CA ASP A 117 -9.62 15.86 -1.73
C ASP A 117 -9.24 15.46 -0.30
N SER A 118 -8.37 14.44 -0.16
CA SER A 118 -7.96 13.94 1.16
C SER A 118 -6.52 14.30 1.55
N PHE A 119 -5.72 14.84 0.64
CA PHE A 119 -4.28 15.07 0.84
C PHE A 119 -4.00 16.23 1.80
N ASP A 120 -4.96 17.15 1.97
CA ASP A 120 -4.89 18.25 2.93
C ASP A 120 -5.88 18.12 4.10
N ASP A 121 -6.48 16.93 4.27
CA ASP A 121 -7.41 16.63 5.36
C ASP A 121 -6.78 16.95 6.73
N THR A 122 -7.49 17.79 7.49
CA THR A 122 -7.06 18.24 8.82
C THR A 122 -7.67 17.44 9.97
N SER A 123 -8.51 16.43 9.66
CA SER A 123 -9.12 15.57 10.68
C SER A 123 -8.10 14.67 11.37
N ASP A 124 -8.48 14.09 12.52
CA ASP A 124 -7.65 13.09 13.19
C ASP A 124 -7.60 11.76 12.43
N ASN A 125 -8.65 11.42 11.67
CA ASN A 125 -8.73 10.18 10.89
C ASN A 125 -8.18 10.36 9.48
N LYS A 126 -6.91 10.77 9.37
CA LYS A 126 -6.29 11.06 8.08
C LYS A 126 -6.18 9.83 7.20
N VAL A 127 -6.38 10.04 5.89
CA VAL A 127 -6.24 9.01 4.86
C VAL A 127 -4.76 8.79 4.57
N PHE A 128 -4.36 7.54 4.40
CA PHE A 128 -3.04 7.20 3.88
C PHE A 128 -2.97 7.62 2.41
N GLU A 129 -2.03 8.48 2.03
CA GLU A 129 -2.01 9.17 0.73
C GLU A 129 -1.98 8.24 -0.47
N PRO A 130 -1.28 7.09 -0.45
CA PRO A 130 -1.42 6.10 -1.49
C PRO A 130 -2.86 5.62 -1.74
N ALA A 131 -3.73 5.69 -0.74
CA ALA A 131 -5.17 5.44 -0.81
C ALA A 131 -6.04 6.70 -0.91
N GLY A 132 -5.41 7.88 -0.83
CA GLY A 132 -6.07 9.19 -0.81
C GLY A 132 -6.24 9.81 -2.18
N THR A 133 -6.87 10.98 -2.20
CA THR A 133 -7.17 11.73 -3.42
C THR A 133 -6.53 13.11 -3.39
N SER A 134 -6.26 13.66 -4.57
CA SER A 134 -5.68 14.99 -4.73
C SER A 134 -6.35 15.74 -5.86
N ILE A 135 -6.71 17.00 -5.63
CA ILE A 135 -7.34 17.91 -6.58
C ILE A 135 -6.49 19.19 -6.66
N GLU A 136 -5.33 19.11 -7.29
CA GLU A 136 -4.50 20.29 -7.50
C GLU A 136 -4.70 20.85 -8.91
N LYS A 137 -5.53 21.90 -8.98
CA LYS A 137 -5.87 22.56 -10.25
C LYS A 137 -4.62 22.93 -11.06
N ASP A 138 -4.66 22.60 -12.35
CA ASP A 138 -3.62 22.88 -13.35
C ASP A 138 -2.26 22.21 -13.08
N THR A 139 -2.11 21.36 -12.06
CA THR A 139 -0.88 20.63 -11.77
C THR A 139 -1.06 19.11 -11.82
N VAL A 140 -1.88 18.55 -10.94
CA VAL A 140 -2.05 17.10 -10.78
C VAL A 140 -3.38 16.77 -10.13
N PHE A 141 -4.02 15.70 -10.61
CA PHE A 141 -5.18 15.10 -9.96
C PHE A 141 -4.92 13.62 -9.70
N ILE A 142 -5.20 13.16 -8.49
CA ILE A 142 -5.13 11.75 -8.08
C ILE A 142 -6.54 11.26 -7.79
N PHE A 143 -7.04 10.44 -8.70
CA PHE A 143 -8.30 9.71 -8.54
C PHE A 143 -7.99 8.32 -8.04
N ASN A 144 -7.88 8.18 -6.72
CA ASN A 144 -8.26 6.93 -6.08
C ASN A 144 -9.79 6.86 -6.14
N ASN A 145 -10.30 6.07 -7.08
CA ASN A 145 -11.68 6.20 -7.58
C ASN A 145 -12.75 6.03 -6.49
N HIS A 146 -12.49 5.27 -5.43
CA HIS A 146 -13.36 5.14 -4.26
C HIS A 146 -13.60 6.46 -3.52
N GLY A 147 -12.72 7.46 -3.64
CA GLY A 147 -12.93 8.79 -3.07
C GLY A 147 -13.90 9.66 -3.88
N PHE A 148 -14.20 9.30 -5.13
CA PHE A 148 -15.01 10.12 -6.04
C PHE A 148 -16.30 9.44 -6.49
N PHE A 149 -16.26 8.14 -6.75
CA PHE A 149 -17.33 7.39 -7.40
C PHE A 149 -17.95 6.41 -6.42
N GLY A 150 -19.23 6.64 -6.11
CA GLY A 150 -20.02 5.74 -5.28
C GLY A 150 -20.67 4.59 -6.05
N TYR A 151 -21.51 3.86 -5.36
CA TYR A 151 -22.24 2.72 -5.90
C TYR A 151 -23.62 2.60 -5.27
N PHE A 152 -24.49 1.79 -5.89
CA PHE A 152 -25.75 1.35 -5.30
C PHE A 152 -25.56 -0.09 -4.84
N LYS A 153 -25.97 -0.39 -3.61
CA LYS A 153 -25.71 -1.69 -2.95
C LYS A 153 -26.01 -2.91 -3.83
N GLU A 154 -27.12 -2.86 -4.58
CA GLU A 154 -27.60 -3.97 -5.41
C GLU A 154 -27.02 -3.98 -6.85
N ASN A 155 -26.17 -3.01 -7.21
CA ASN A 155 -25.69 -2.80 -8.58
C ASN A 155 -24.15 -2.76 -8.70
N LEU A 156 -23.44 -3.34 -7.74
CA LEU A 156 -21.96 -3.41 -7.74
C LEU A 156 -21.36 -4.03 -9.01
N LYS A 157 -22.13 -4.88 -9.72
CA LYS A 157 -21.71 -5.61 -10.93
C LYS A 157 -22.03 -4.90 -12.25
N ASN A 158 -22.59 -3.70 -12.20
CA ASN A 158 -22.86 -2.92 -13.39
C ASN A 158 -21.57 -2.25 -13.90
N GLU A 159 -21.50 -2.02 -15.21
CA GLU A 159 -20.35 -1.35 -15.85
C GLU A 159 -20.30 0.14 -15.46
N TYR A 160 -19.08 0.67 -15.33
CA TYR A 160 -18.80 2.08 -15.08
C TYR A 160 -18.13 2.71 -16.30
N VAL A 161 -18.62 3.87 -16.70
CA VAL A 161 -18.08 4.75 -17.74
C VAL A 161 -17.71 6.07 -17.08
N LEU A 162 -16.41 6.37 -17.02
CA LEU A 162 -15.86 7.55 -16.35
C LEU A 162 -15.42 8.56 -17.40
N ASN A 163 -16.12 9.69 -17.51
CA ASN A 163 -15.87 10.74 -18.48
C ASN A 163 -15.15 11.92 -17.81
N PHE A 164 -13.96 12.23 -18.28
CA PHE A 164 -13.14 13.32 -17.76
C PHE A 164 -12.93 14.39 -18.82
N THR A 165 -13.53 15.56 -18.62
CA THR A 165 -13.10 16.78 -19.32
C THR A 165 -11.86 17.31 -18.60
N LYS A 166 -10.75 17.49 -19.31
CA LYS A 166 -9.44 17.78 -18.73
C LYS A 166 -8.75 19.00 -19.37
N PRO A 167 -7.80 19.64 -18.67
CA PRO A 167 -6.92 20.64 -19.27
C PRO A 167 -6.21 20.08 -20.52
N GLU A 168 -5.95 20.94 -21.49
CA GLU A 168 -5.17 20.56 -22.65
C GLU A 168 -3.76 20.11 -22.24
N GLY A 169 -3.28 19.01 -22.81
CA GLY A 169 -1.97 18.44 -22.52
C GLY A 169 -1.92 17.49 -21.31
N PHE A 170 -2.94 17.51 -20.44
CA PHE A 170 -3.04 16.52 -19.36
C PHE A 170 -3.26 15.11 -19.93
N TYR A 171 -2.71 14.11 -19.25
CA TYR A 171 -2.78 12.71 -19.63
C TYR A 171 -3.23 11.88 -18.42
N GLY A 172 -4.28 11.07 -18.59
CA GLY A 172 -4.75 10.15 -17.55
C GLY A 172 -3.97 8.84 -17.55
N SER A 173 -3.03 8.69 -16.62
CA SER A 173 -2.29 7.44 -16.39
C SER A 173 -3.10 6.51 -15.51
N SER A 174 -3.47 5.34 -16.03
CA SER A 174 -4.22 4.29 -15.32
C SER A 174 -4.09 2.95 -16.04
N SER A 175 -4.46 1.87 -15.34
CA SER A 175 -4.67 0.54 -15.92
C SER A 175 -6.12 0.27 -16.34
N LEU A 176 -7.03 1.23 -16.15
CA LEU A 176 -8.36 1.20 -16.77
C LEU A 176 -8.27 1.22 -18.30
N VAL A 177 -9.28 0.63 -18.95
CA VAL A 177 -9.39 0.68 -20.42
C VAL A 177 -9.86 2.07 -20.82
N ASN A 178 -8.97 2.83 -21.47
CA ASN A 178 -9.31 4.11 -22.08
C ASN A 178 -9.94 3.88 -23.46
N THR A 179 -11.24 4.15 -23.59
CA THR A 179 -12.00 3.93 -24.83
C THR A 179 -12.02 5.15 -25.74
N LEU A 180 -11.69 6.33 -25.21
CA LEU A 180 -11.60 7.57 -25.96
C LEU A 180 -10.59 8.50 -25.30
N ARG A 181 -9.58 8.91 -26.07
CA ARG A 181 -8.63 9.95 -25.66
C ARG A 181 -8.55 11.03 -26.73
N SER A 182 -8.80 12.27 -26.32
CA SER A 182 -8.62 13.48 -27.10
C SER A 182 -7.84 14.54 -26.29
N ASN A 183 -7.66 15.73 -26.88
CA ASN A 183 -6.94 16.83 -26.21
C ASN A 183 -7.58 17.22 -24.87
N ASN A 184 -8.90 17.19 -24.77
CA ASN A 184 -9.66 17.71 -23.63
C ASN A 184 -10.66 16.71 -23.04
N LEU A 185 -10.75 15.48 -23.55
CA LEU A 185 -11.64 14.44 -23.06
C LEU A 185 -10.91 13.10 -22.95
N GLU A 186 -11.08 12.43 -21.81
CA GLU A 186 -10.75 11.01 -21.67
C GLU A 186 -11.95 10.24 -21.12
N VAL A 187 -12.17 9.02 -21.66
CA VAL A 187 -13.22 8.12 -21.20
C VAL A 187 -12.59 6.79 -20.82
N PHE A 188 -12.80 6.38 -19.58
CA PHE A 188 -12.38 5.09 -19.05
C PHE A 188 -13.59 4.20 -18.78
N THR A 189 -13.40 2.89 -18.91
CA THR A 189 -14.43 1.90 -18.61
C THR A 189 -13.93 0.85 -17.62
N ALA A 190 -14.83 0.36 -16.78
CA ALA A 190 -14.60 -0.71 -15.83
C ALA A 190 -15.82 -1.64 -15.74
N PRO A 191 -15.63 -2.97 -15.68
CA PRO A 191 -16.73 -3.92 -15.73
C PRO A 191 -17.61 -3.94 -14.47
N ASP A 192 -17.05 -3.58 -13.31
CA ASP A 192 -17.76 -3.54 -12.03
C ASP A 192 -17.08 -2.56 -11.06
N TYR A 193 -17.71 -2.36 -9.90
CA TYR A 193 -17.22 -1.39 -8.90
C TYR A 193 -15.87 -1.81 -8.28
N GLN A 194 -15.65 -3.12 -8.09
CA GLN A 194 -14.37 -3.63 -7.59
C GLN A 194 -13.23 -3.22 -8.52
N PHE A 195 -13.44 -3.32 -9.84
CA PHE A 195 -12.45 -2.90 -10.82
C PHE A 195 -12.24 -1.38 -10.83
N VAL A 196 -13.27 -0.58 -10.55
CA VAL A 196 -13.14 0.88 -10.44
C VAL A 196 -12.24 1.25 -9.27
N VAL A 197 -12.52 0.78 -8.06
CA VAL A 197 -11.77 1.16 -6.85
C VAL A 197 -10.32 0.67 -6.88
N ASP A 198 -10.06 -0.41 -7.62
CA ASP A 198 -8.74 -1.02 -7.77
C ASP A 198 -7.91 -0.40 -8.92
N ASN A 199 -8.38 0.65 -9.59
CA ASN A 199 -7.62 1.22 -10.70
C ASN A 199 -7.56 2.74 -10.62
N PRO A 200 -6.65 3.30 -9.79
CA PRO A 200 -6.46 4.74 -9.70
C PRO A 200 -6.09 5.38 -11.06
N ILE A 201 -6.34 6.69 -11.15
CA ILE A 201 -6.00 7.52 -12.31
C ILE A 201 -5.20 8.73 -11.83
N MET A 202 -4.02 8.94 -12.41
CA MET A 202 -3.24 10.16 -12.22
C MET A 202 -3.33 11.04 -13.48
N PHE A 203 -3.90 12.23 -13.36
CA PHE A 203 -3.90 13.23 -14.43
C PHE A 203 -2.85 14.30 -14.16
N CYS A 204 -1.86 14.41 -15.05
CA CYS A 204 -0.88 15.50 -15.05
C CYS A 204 -0.29 15.68 -16.45
N LEU A 205 0.64 16.62 -16.61
CA LEU A 205 1.50 16.61 -17.80
C LEU A 205 2.29 15.30 -17.84
N PRO A 206 2.35 14.60 -18.98
CA PRO A 206 2.89 13.25 -19.02
C PRO A 206 4.41 13.23 -18.90
N ASP A 207 4.90 12.54 -17.86
CA ASP A 207 6.22 11.91 -17.83
C ASP A 207 6.00 10.40 -17.69
N THR A 208 6.02 9.72 -18.83
CA THR A 208 5.71 8.28 -18.91
C THR A 208 6.76 7.50 -19.70
N THR A 209 7.05 6.30 -19.23
CA THR A 209 7.87 5.30 -19.94
C THR A 209 7.14 3.97 -19.93
N THR A 210 7.14 3.26 -21.05
CA THR A 210 6.53 1.92 -21.15
C THR A 210 7.60 0.85 -21.34
N ILE A 211 7.52 -0.21 -20.54
CA ILE A 211 8.30 -1.44 -20.69
C ILE A 211 7.38 -2.52 -21.24
N ASN A 212 7.71 -3.06 -22.42
CA ASN A 212 6.94 -4.13 -23.04
C ASN A 212 7.66 -5.47 -22.89
N PHE A 213 6.91 -6.47 -22.44
CA PHE A 213 7.18 -7.89 -22.60
C PHE A 213 6.20 -8.47 -23.63
N ASP A 214 6.39 -9.70 -24.09
CA ASP A 214 5.49 -10.32 -25.06
C ASP A 214 4.06 -10.44 -24.54
N GLU A 215 3.90 -10.68 -23.23
CA GLU A 215 2.63 -10.92 -22.55
C GLU A 215 2.09 -9.72 -21.75
N THR A 216 2.93 -8.71 -21.47
CA THR A 216 2.59 -7.61 -20.54
C THR A 216 3.11 -6.26 -21.01
N SER A 217 2.27 -5.23 -20.92
CA SER A 217 2.67 -3.82 -21.04
C SER A 217 2.71 -3.14 -19.68
N VAL A 218 3.88 -2.62 -19.28
CA VAL A 218 4.05 -1.95 -17.99
C VAL A 218 4.33 -0.46 -18.19
N MET A 219 3.41 0.40 -17.76
CA MET A 219 3.56 1.84 -17.77
C MET A 219 4.16 2.32 -16.45
N ILE A 220 5.11 3.24 -16.54
CA ILE A 220 5.65 4.01 -15.42
C ILE A 220 5.20 5.45 -15.66
N SER A 221 4.43 6.00 -14.72
CA SER A 221 3.99 7.39 -14.76
C SER A 221 4.55 8.12 -13.56
N VAL A 222 5.16 9.28 -13.79
CA VAL A 222 5.78 10.08 -12.72
C VAL A 222 5.17 11.48 -12.70
N TYR A 223 4.76 11.92 -11.52
CA TYR A 223 4.60 13.32 -11.19
C TYR A 223 5.71 13.71 -10.22
N SER A 224 6.65 14.57 -10.65
CA SER A 224 7.72 15.11 -9.80
C SER A 224 7.88 16.60 -10.04
N PRO A 225 7.36 17.46 -9.14
CA PRO A 225 7.46 18.92 -9.30
C PRO A 225 8.91 19.41 -9.20
N GLY A 226 9.74 18.75 -8.38
CA GLY A 226 11.17 19.03 -8.23
C GLY A 226 12.03 18.50 -9.37
N LYS A 227 11.49 17.62 -10.23
CA LYS A 227 12.16 16.99 -11.38
C LYS A 227 13.43 16.23 -10.99
N GLY A 228 13.49 15.72 -9.76
CA GLY A 228 14.61 14.92 -9.27
C GLY A 228 14.67 13.54 -9.89
N ILE A 229 13.51 12.96 -10.18
CA ILE A 229 13.32 11.62 -10.73
C ILE A 229 12.30 11.70 -11.87
N SER A 230 12.61 11.11 -13.01
CA SER A 230 11.70 10.95 -14.15
C SER A 230 11.29 9.48 -14.36
N SER A 231 10.26 9.25 -15.19
CA SER A 231 9.87 7.88 -15.58
C SER A 231 11.02 7.12 -16.26
N ALA A 232 11.85 7.83 -17.03
CA ALA A 232 13.01 7.28 -17.71
C ALA A 232 14.08 6.81 -16.71
N ASP A 233 14.32 7.56 -15.63
CA ASP A 233 15.29 7.20 -14.59
C ASP A 233 14.90 5.90 -13.86
N LEU A 234 13.60 5.68 -13.64
CA LEU A 234 13.05 4.48 -13.00
C LEU A 234 13.05 3.26 -13.94
N SER A 235 12.83 3.49 -15.23
CA SER A 235 12.57 2.43 -16.22
C SER A 235 13.64 1.34 -16.28
N ALA A 236 14.92 1.70 -16.20
CA ALA A 236 16.01 0.73 -16.29
C ALA A 236 16.00 -0.24 -15.10
N LYS A 237 15.78 0.29 -13.89
CA LYS A 237 15.74 -0.50 -12.66
C LYS A 237 14.49 -1.36 -12.58
N LEU A 238 13.33 -0.80 -12.93
CA LEU A 238 12.07 -1.54 -12.96
C LEU A 238 12.08 -2.62 -14.05
N LYS A 239 12.72 -2.41 -15.20
CA LYS A 239 12.88 -3.47 -16.22
C LYS A 239 13.68 -4.66 -15.69
N VAL A 240 14.77 -4.42 -14.96
CA VAL A 240 15.58 -5.49 -14.34
C VAL A 240 14.75 -6.24 -13.31
N LEU A 241 14.04 -5.52 -12.45
CA LEU A 241 13.13 -6.10 -11.46
C LEU A 241 12.03 -6.96 -12.09
N LEU A 242 11.30 -6.42 -13.07
CA LEU A 242 10.21 -7.12 -13.76
C LEU A 242 10.72 -8.36 -14.49
N THR A 243 11.93 -8.30 -15.07
CA THR A 243 12.57 -9.48 -15.67
C THR A 243 12.85 -10.55 -14.62
N ALA A 244 13.33 -10.18 -13.44
CA ALA A 244 13.55 -11.09 -12.31
C ALA A 244 12.24 -11.74 -11.84
N ILE A 245 11.17 -10.94 -11.64
CA ILE A 245 9.84 -11.45 -11.28
C ILE A 245 9.32 -12.39 -12.38
N ARG A 246 9.44 -12.02 -13.65
CA ARG A 246 9.03 -12.84 -14.79
C ARG A 246 9.72 -14.19 -14.82
N ASN A 247 11.04 -14.22 -14.62
CA ASN A 247 11.81 -15.47 -14.56
C ASN A 247 11.36 -16.33 -13.37
N PHE A 248 11.21 -15.70 -12.21
CA PHE A 248 10.74 -16.36 -11.00
C PHE A 248 9.39 -17.04 -11.26
N LEU A 249 8.42 -16.34 -11.85
CA LEU A 249 7.07 -16.83 -12.16
C LEU A 249 7.00 -17.80 -13.36
N GLY A 250 8.12 -18.32 -13.85
CA GLY A 250 8.12 -19.31 -14.93
C GLY A 250 8.06 -18.72 -16.34
N GLY A 251 8.49 -17.47 -16.51
CA GLY A 251 8.66 -16.82 -17.80
C GLY A 251 7.49 -15.95 -18.24
N LYS A 252 6.52 -15.69 -17.36
CA LYS A 252 5.39 -14.77 -17.63
C LYS A 252 5.06 -13.96 -16.38
N LEU A 253 4.76 -12.67 -16.57
CA LEU A 253 4.15 -11.87 -15.50
C LEU A 253 2.67 -12.24 -15.30
N SER A 254 2.16 -11.99 -14.10
CA SER A 254 0.81 -12.32 -13.63
C SER A 254 -0.30 -11.41 -14.17
N ALA A 255 0.06 -10.27 -14.76
CA ALA A 255 -0.88 -9.29 -15.33
C ALA A 255 -0.57 -9.01 -16.80
N ASP A 256 -1.59 -8.76 -17.62
CA ASP A 256 -1.43 -8.40 -19.04
C ASP A 256 -1.05 -6.92 -19.26
N ARG A 257 -1.28 -6.10 -18.24
CA ARG A 257 -0.82 -4.73 -18.14
C ARG A 257 -0.60 -4.35 -16.69
N TYR A 258 0.27 -3.38 -16.46
CA TYR A 258 0.47 -2.84 -15.13
C TYR A 258 0.87 -1.36 -15.19
N THR A 259 0.48 -0.57 -14.20
CA THR A 259 0.86 0.86 -14.11
C THR A 259 1.48 1.17 -12.75
N PHE A 260 2.74 1.59 -12.74
CA PHE A 260 3.34 2.24 -11.57
C PHE A 260 3.03 3.75 -11.62
N LEU A 261 2.30 4.26 -10.62
CA LEU A 261 1.96 5.67 -10.47
C LEU A 261 2.82 6.29 -9.36
N PHE A 262 3.90 6.97 -9.73
CA PHE A 262 4.77 7.63 -8.76
C PHE A 262 4.40 9.10 -8.59
N TYR A 263 3.91 9.46 -7.41
CA TYR A 263 3.65 10.82 -6.98
C TYR A 263 4.75 11.27 -6.03
N PHE A 264 5.58 12.21 -6.47
CA PHE A 264 6.58 12.87 -5.63
C PHE A 264 6.06 14.23 -5.17
N THR A 265 6.26 14.55 -3.90
CA THR A 265 5.80 15.81 -3.31
C THR A 265 6.89 16.53 -2.53
N ASN A 266 6.84 17.86 -2.58
CA ASN A 266 7.58 18.74 -1.68
C ASN A 266 6.68 19.37 -0.60
N LYS A 267 5.39 19.02 -0.58
CA LYS A 267 4.41 19.43 0.44
C LYS A 267 4.33 18.38 1.54
N GLU A 268 4.06 18.82 2.77
CA GLU A 268 3.61 17.92 3.83
C GLU A 268 2.20 17.44 3.46
N GLY A 269 2.04 16.14 3.20
CA GLY A 269 0.72 15.52 3.09
C GLY A 269 0.05 15.40 4.44
N SER A 270 -1.25 15.08 4.44
CA SER A 270 -2.00 14.87 5.68
C SER A 270 -1.53 13.60 6.41
N GLY A 271 -1.32 12.48 5.72
CA GLY A 271 -0.97 11.16 6.25
C GLY A 271 0.53 10.82 6.27
N SER A 272 0.92 9.76 5.54
CA SER A 272 2.27 9.20 5.46
C SER A 272 2.69 8.76 4.05
N PHE A 273 4.00 8.82 3.79
CA PHE A 273 4.63 8.21 2.62
C PHE A 273 4.48 6.69 2.57
N GLY A 274 4.44 6.15 1.36
CA GLY A 274 4.37 4.72 1.12
C GLY A 274 3.85 4.40 -0.27
N ALA A 275 3.39 3.17 -0.44
CA ALA A 275 2.71 2.71 -1.63
C ALA A 275 1.45 1.92 -1.25
N LEU A 276 0.53 1.81 -2.20
CA LEU A 276 -0.64 0.95 -2.13
C LEU A 276 -0.70 0.10 -3.39
N GLU A 277 -0.94 -1.18 -3.19
CA GLU A 277 -1.13 -2.17 -4.23
C GLU A 277 -2.53 -2.10 -4.86
N HIS A 278 -2.59 -2.48 -6.12
CA HIS A 278 -3.82 -2.75 -6.86
C HIS A 278 -3.60 -3.89 -7.86
N ASN A 279 -4.67 -4.48 -8.44
CA ASN A 279 -4.55 -5.65 -9.34
C ASN A 279 -3.70 -5.39 -10.58
N TYR A 280 -3.77 -4.17 -11.09
CA TYR A 280 -3.09 -3.76 -12.30
C TYR A 280 -2.27 -2.50 -12.11
N SER A 281 -2.11 -2.01 -10.88
CA SER A 281 -1.33 -0.80 -10.66
C SER A 281 -0.82 -0.73 -9.23
N SER A 282 0.00 0.28 -8.96
CA SER A 282 0.34 0.64 -7.59
C SER A 282 0.64 2.12 -7.55
N LEU A 283 0.14 2.78 -6.51
CA LEU A 283 0.30 4.21 -6.32
C LEU A 283 1.32 4.47 -5.22
N TYR A 284 2.31 5.31 -5.51
CA TYR A 284 3.37 5.68 -4.58
C TYR A 284 3.23 7.14 -4.23
N PHE A 285 3.22 7.45 -2.94
CA PHE A 285 3.33 8.81 -2.44
C PHE A 285 4.67 8.94 -1.73
N MET A 286 5.58 9.71 -2.31
CA MET A 286 6.99 9.77 -1.92
C MET A 286 7.50 11.20 -1.78
N PRO A 287 8.51 11.46 -0.95
CA PRO A 287 9.14 12.77 -0.91
C PRO A 287 9.91 13.02 -2.21
N ASP A 288 9.78 14.21 -2.78
CA ASP A 288 10.65 14.66 -3.85
C ASP A 288 12.10 14.76 -3.33
N VAL A 289 13.06 14.42 -4.18
CA VAL A 289 14.47 14.38 -3.83
C VAL A 289 15.30 15.15 -4.85
N PRO A 290 16.37 15.84 -4.43
CA PRO A 290 17.27 16.46 -5.39
C PRO A 290 17.96 15.38 -6.25
N LYS A 291 18.41 15.76 -7.44
CA LYS A 291 18.95 14.84 -8.45
C LYS A 291 20.14 14.01 -7.96
N GLU A 292 20.92 14.56 -7.03
CA GLU A 292 22.06 13.89 -6.39
C GLU A 292 21.63 12.72 -5.49
N SER A 293 20.43 12.80 -4.92
CA SER A 293 19.83 11.78 -4.05
C SER A 293 18.96 10.77 -4.80
N ALA A 294 18.62 11.04 -6.06
CA ALA A 294 17.78 10.18 -6.90
C ALA A 294 18.24 8.71 -6.94
N PRO A 295 19.55 8.36 -7.06
CA PRO A 295 19.96 6.96 -7.10
C PRO A 295 19.60 6.16 -5.83
N TYR A 296 19.63 6.81 -4.66
CA TYR A 296 19.26 6.17 -3.40
C TYR A 296 17.74 5.92 -3.34
N MET A 297 16.94 6.92 -3.71
CA MET A 297 15.48 6.80 -3.77
C MET A 297 15.05 5.72 -4.79
N ILE A 298 15.64 5.72 -5.99
CA ILE A 298 15.35 4.71 -7.03
C ILE A 298 15.62 3.28 -6.54
N ASN A 299 16.71 3.05 -5.79
CA ASN A 299 16.98 1.72 -5.23
C ASN A 299 15.94 1.32 -4.17
N GLN A 300 15.44 2.26 -3.36
CA GLN A 300 14.35 1.98 -2.43
C GLN A 300 13.05 1.66 -3.18
N LEU A 301 12.71 2.46 -4.18
CA LEU A 301 11.53 2.26 -5.01
C LEU A 301 11.60 0.93 -5.77
N GLN A 302 12.79 0.44 -6.13
CA GLN A 302 12.94 -0.90 -6.69
C GLN A 302 12.43 -1.98 -5.73
N SER A 303 12.81 -1.93 -4.45
CA SER A 303 12.34 -2.91 -3.46
C SER A 303 10.84 -2.77 -3.19
N THR A 304 10.33 -1.55 -3.00
CA THR A 304 8.89 -1.33 -2.81
C THR A 304 8.10 -1.78 -4.04
N SER A 305 8.59 -1.50 -5.25
CA SER A 305 7.95 -1.98 -6.49
C SER A 305 7.97 -3.50 -6.64
N ALA A 306 8.94 -4.19 -6.03
CA ALA A 306 8.94 -5.65 -6.00
C ALA A 306 7.78 -6.17 -5.15
N HIS A 307 7.53 -5.53 -4.00
CA HIS A 307 6.40 -5.82 -3.11
C HIS A 307 5.08 -5.55 -3.80
N GLU A 308 4.86 -4.32 -4.27
CA GLU A 308 3.60 -3.94 -4.90
C GLU A 308 3.29 -4.78 -6.14
N PHE A 309 4.28 -5.03 -7.00
CA PHE A 309 4.05 -5.85 -8.17
C PHE A 309 3.76 -7.31 -7.79
N TYR A 310 4.42 -7.85 -6.75
CA TYR A 310 4.15 -9.23 -6.33
C TYR A 310 2.74 -9.41 -5.76
N HIS A 311 2.08 -8.34 -5.30
CA HIS A 311 0.67 -8.42 -4.92
C HIS A 311 -0.24 -8.89 -6.06
N THR A 312 0.15 -8.70 -7.32
CA THR A 312 -0.55 -9.31 -8.47
C THR A 312 -0.65 -10.85 -8.40
N VAL A 313 0.17 -11.52 -7.58
CA VAL A 313 0.06 -12.96 -7.30
C VAL A 313 -0.88 -13.20 -6.12
N THR A 314 -0.66 -12.53 -4.99
CA THR A 314 -1.44 -12.65 -3.75
C THR A 314 -1.55 -11.29 -3.05
N PRO A 315 -2.72 -10.84 -2.60
CA PRO A 315 -3.99 -11.58 -2.57
C PRO A 315 -4.67 -11.74 -3.94
N LEU A 316 -4.20 -11.08 -4.99
CA LEU A 316 -5.09 -10.74 -6.12
C LEU A 316 -5.50 -11.93 -6.99
N ASN A 317 -4.65 -12.95 -7.13
CA ASN A 317 -5.02 -14.21 -7.79
C ASN A 317 -5.21 -15.38 -6.81
N LEU A 318 -4.92 -15.18 -5.51
CA LEU A 318 -5.08 -16.18 -4.45
C LEU A 318 -5.61 -15.50 -3.19
N HIS A 319 -6.90 -15.60 -2.96
CA HIS A 319 -7.58 -14.91 -1.85
C HIS A 319 -8.67 -15.75 -1.19
N SER A 320 -9.00 -15.38 0.03
CA SER A 320 -10.10 -15.92 0.80
C SER A 320 -11.44 -15.27 0.39
N GLU A 321 -12.55 -15.75 0.96
CA GLU A 321 -13.88 -15.18 0.73
C GLU A 321 -14.01 -13.76 1.28
N GLU A 322 -13.30 -13.43 2.36
CA GLU A 322 -13.26 -12.11 2.99
C GLU A 322 -12.64 -11.04 2.08
N ILE A 323 -11.68 -11.44 1.25
CA ILE A 323 -11.01 -10.55 0.29
C ILE A 323 -11.74 -10.55 -1.06
N GLY A 324 -12.18 -11.72 -1.55
CA GLY A 324 -12.86 -11.83 -2.84
C GLY A 324 -14.29 -11.26 -2.85
N ASN A 325 -14.97 -11.27 -1.70
CA ASN A 325 -16.31 -10.68 -1.52
C ASN A 325 -16.24 -9.50 -0.55
N PHE A 326 -15.27 -8.60 -0.79
CA PHE A 326 -15.00 -7.48 0.11
C PHE A 326 -16.23 -6.58 0.28
N ASP A 327 -16.65 -6.37 1.53
CA ASP A 327 -17.67 -5.40 1.88
C ASP A 327 -16.99 -4.06 2.20
N PHE A 328 -17.21 -3.07 1.33
CA PHE A 328 -16.59 -1.74 1.44
C PHE A 328 -17.02 -0.95 2.67
N ASN A 329 -18.13 -1.32 3.32
CA ASN A 329 -18.69 -0.57 4.44
C ASN A 329 -18.75 -1.39 5.74
N ASP A 330 -18.63 -2.72 5.69
CA ASP A 330 -18.47 -3.61 6.86
C ASP A 330 -17.46 -4.75 6.57
N PRO A 331 -16.17 -4.44 6.36
CA PRO A 331 -15.19 -5.42 5.91
C PRO A 331 -14.90 -6.46 6.99
N LYS A 332 -14.79 -7.72 6.55
CA LYS A 332 -14.32 -8.82 7.40
C LYS A 332 -12.84 -9.05 7.18
N MET A 333 -12.11 -9.24 8.27
CA MET A 333 -10.70 -9.56 8.21
C MET A 333 -10.46 -11.06 8.01
N SER A 334 -9.47 -11.39 7.19
CA SER A 334 -8.94 -12.74 7.04
C SER A 334 -7.93 -13.06 8.14
N LYS A 335 -7.77 -14.35 8.50
CA LYS A 335 -6.71 -14.84 9.38
C LYS A 335 -5.32 -14.82 8.73
N HIS A 336 -5.22 -14.43 7.47
CA HIS A 336 -4.06 -14.76 6.63
C HIS A 336 -3.30 -13.56 6.08
N LEU A 337 -3.20 -12.46 6.85
CA LEU A 337 -2.27 -11.38 6.50
C LEU A 337 -0.81 -11.85 6.47
N TRP A 338 -0.47 -12.95 7.16
CA TRP A 338 0.84 -13.60 7.01
C TRP A 338 1.10 -14.07 5.56
N LEU A 339 0.05 -14.43 4.80
CA LEU A 339 0.13 -14.77 3.38
C LEU A 339 0.09 -13.52 2.52
N TYR A 340 -0.91 -12.66 2.71
CA TYR A 340 -1.15 -11.52 1.81
C TYR A 340 -0.07 -10.45 1.88
N GLU A 341 0.46 -10.16 3.07
CA GLU A 341 1.53 -9.19 3.27
C GLU A 341 2.86 -9.88 3.54
N GLY A 342 2.86 -10.87 4.44
CA GLY A 342 4.09 -11.51 4.89
C GLY A 342 4.80 -12.31 3.80
N VAL A 343 4.09 -13.22 3.13
CA VAL A 343 4.67 -14.02 2.05
C VAL A 343 4.98 -13.16 0.82
N THR A 344 4.18 -12.13 0.54
CA THR A 344 4.48 -11.12 -0.49
C THR A 344 5.80 -10.42 -0.22
N GLU A 345 5.98 -9.89 0.99
CA GLU A 345 7.22 -9.24 1.42
C GLU A 345 8.41 -10.21 1.36
N TYR A 346 8.23 -11.48 1.76
CA TYR A 346 9.26 -12.50 1.62
C TYR A 346 9.68 -12.67 0.15
N PHE A 347 8.73 -12.83 -0.77
CA PHE A 347 9.03 -13.03 -2.19
C PHE A 347 9.60 -11.78 -2.84
N ALA A 348 9.14 -10.59 -2.49
CA ALA A 348 9.70 -9.32 -2.95
C ALA A 348 11.22 -9.23 -2.70
N ASP A 349 11.65 -9.65 -1.51
CA ASP A 349 13.06 -9.71 -1.14
C ASP A 349 13.78 -10.93 -1.76
N TYR A 350 13.15 -12.10 -1.72
CA TYR A 350 13.77 -13.37 -2.14
C TYR A 350 13.97 -13.47 -3.65
N ILE A 351 13.06 -12.91 -4.47
CA ILE A 351 13.21 -12.84 -5.92
C ILE A 351 14.51 -12.12 -6.28
N GLN A 352 14.79 -11.00 -5.60
CA GLN A 352 16.01 -10.22 -5.85
C GLN A 352 17.28 -11.02 -5.48
N LEU A 353 17.24 -11.83 -4.41
CA LEU A 353 18.32 -12.76 -4.08
C LEU A 353 18.48 -13.86 -5.14
N ARG A 354 17.38 -14.54 -5.48
CA ARG A 354 17.36 -15.71 -6.36
C ARG A 354 17.85 -15.35 -7.77
N GLU A 355 17.42 -14.20 -8.28
CA GLU A 355 17.78 -13.69 -9.60
C GLU A 355 19.10 -12.88 -9.60
N GLY A 356 19.79 -12.80 -8.45
CA GLY A 356 21.14 -12.24 -8.35
C GLY A 356 21.22 -10.70 -8.38
N LEU A 357 20.11 -10.01 -8.14
CA LEU A 357 20.07 -8.55 -7.95
C LEU A 357 20.68 -8.15 -6.61
N VAL A 358 20.53 -9.00 -5.60
CA VAL A 358 21.06 -8.85 -4.24
C VAL A 358 21.87 -10.08 -3.88
N ASP A 359 23.02 -9.90 -3.21
CA ASP A 359 23.83 -11.03 -2.76
C ASP A 359 23.32 -11.62 -1.42
N LEU A 360 23.73 -12.86 -1.12
CA LEU A 360 23.27 -13.55 0.10
C LEU A 360 23.71 -12.85 1.40
N LYS A 361 24.80 -12.08 1.38
CA LYS A 361 25.27 -11.34 2.56
C LYS A 361 24.37 -10.14 2.82
N GLU A 362 23.98 -9.41 1.79
CA GLU A 362 23.02 -8.32 1.87
C GLU A 362 21.62 -8.83 2.24
N TYR A 363 21.16 -9.94 1.64
CA TYR A 363 19.92 -10.60 2.05
C TYR A 363 19.97 -11.06 3.53
N GLY A 364 21.11 -11.55 4.00
CA GLY A 364 21.32 -11.88 5.42
C GLY A 364 21.12 -10.68 6.36
N LYS A 365 21.60 -9.49 5.97
CA LYS A 365 21.31 -8.25 6.72
C LYS A 365 19.83 -7.91 6.71
N ASN A 366 19.11 -8.22 5.63
CA ASN A 366 17.68 -8.02 5.58
C ASN A 366 16.93 -8.94 6.56
N ILE A 367 17.30 -10.22 6.62
CA ILE A 367 16.80 -11.14 7.65
C ILE A 367 17.07 -10.58 9.06
N GLU A 368 18.27 -10.06 9.30
CA GLU A 368 18.63 -9.42 10.58
C GLU A 368 17.75 -8.21 10.90
N ARG A 369 17.43 -7.37 9.90
CA ARG A 369 16.49 -6.26 10.06
C ARG A 369 15.11 -6.76 10.46
N LYS A 370 14.58 -7.77 9.75
CA LYS A 370 13.25 -8.34 10.00
C LYS A 370 13.13 -9.02 11.35
N ILE A 371 14.13 -9.80 11.77
CA ILE A 371 14.11 -10.46 13.07
C ILE A 371 13.99 -9.43 14.18
N SER A 372 14.81 -8.38 14.18
CA SER A 372 14.72 -7.41 15.29
C SER A 372 13.61 -6.39 15.10
N GLY A 373 13.16 -6.13 13.87
CA GLY A 373 11.92 -5.39 13.62
C GLY A 373 10.72 -6.08 14.27
N SER A 374 10.64 -7.42 14.18
CA SER A 374 9.59 -8.20 14.83
C SER A 374 9.63 -8.13 16.37
N MET A 375 10.80 -7.86 16.98
CA MET A 375 10.94 -7.75 18.44
C MET A 375 10.29 -6.49 19.02
N MET A 376 9.86 -5.54 18.17
CA MET A 376 9.09 -4.37 18.60
C MET A 376 7.62 -4.71 18.89
N PHE A 377 7.18 -5.92 18.53
CA PHE A 377 5.79 -6.37 18.63
C PHE A 377 5.64 -7.54 19.61
N ASN A 378 4.40 -7.92 19.91
CA ASN A 378 4.12 -9.05 20.79
C ASN A 378 4.37 -10.38 20.07
N ASP A 379 5.51 -11.02 20.36
CA ASP A 379 5.90 -12.28 19.72
C ASP A 379 5.03 -13.48 20.12
N SER A 380 4.31 -13.40 21.26
CA SER A 380 3.38 -14.45 21.72
C SER A 380 1.94 -14.25 21.23
N LEU A 381 1.66 -13.21 20.45
CA LEU A 381 0.36 -13.05 19.81
C LEU A 381 0.28 -13.99 18.58
N PRO A 382 -0.70 -14.91 18.51
CA PRO A 382 -0.95 -15.67 17.29
C PRO A 382 -1.16 -14.74 16.10
N PHE A 383 -0.50 -15.03 14.99
CA PHE A 383 -0.55 -14.21 13.79
C PHE A 383 -1.95 -14.19 13.16
N THR A 384 -2.69 -15.29 13.28
CA THR A 384 -4.09 -15.38 12.83
C THR A 384 -5.02 -14.47 13.64
N GLU A 385 -4.82 -14.38 14.96
CA GLU A 385 -5.56 -13.47 15.84
C GLU A 385 -5.21 -12.01 15.57
N MET A 386 -3.91 -11.72 15.39
CA MET A 386 -3.44 -10.39 14.99
C MET A 386 -4.11 -9.96 13.69
N SER A 387 -4.16 -10.86 12.69
CA SER A 387 -4.77 -10.61 11.38
C SER A 387 -6.27 -10.28 11.51
N LEU A 388 -7.02 -11.07 12.29
CA LEU A 388 -8.45 -10.83 12.53
C LEU A 388 -8.73 -9.50 13.25
N GLY A 389 -7.86 -9.09 14.16
CA GLY A 389 -8.01 -7.86 14.93
C GLY A 389 -7.29 -6.65 14.37
N ALA A 390 -6.75 -6.72 13.15
CA ALA A 390 -5.90 -5.67 12.56
C ALA A 390 -6.63 -4.32 12.38
N LEU A 391 -7.96 -4.33 12.19
CA LEU A 391 -8.77 -3.10 12.10
C LEU A 391 -9.14 -2.49 13.45
N GLY A 392 -8.70 -3.06 14.57
CA GLY A 392 -9.13 -2.62 15.89
C GLY A 392 -8.18 -3.06 16.99
N LYS A 393 -8.53 -4.12 17.72
CA LYS A 393 -7.81 -4.56 18.94
C LYS A 393 -6.29 -4.71 18.74
N TYR A 394 -5.86 -5.08 17.54
CA TYR A 394 -4.46 -5.36 17.21
C TYR A 394 -3.90 -4.43 16.10
N GLU A 395 -4.50 -3.26 15.88
CA GLU A 395 -4.03 -2.25 14.91
C GLU A 395 -2.53 -1.93 15.10
N GLU A 396 -2.10 -1.69 16.34
CA GLU A 396 -0.69 -1.39 16.67
C GLU A 396 0.28 -2.56 16.38
N GLN A 397 -0.25 -3.77 16.14
CA GLN A 397 0.55 -4.96 15.80
C GLN A 397 0.63 -5.22 14.29
N TYR A 398 -0.18 -4.52 13.47
CA TYR A 398 -0.32 -4.76 12.03
C TYR A 398 1.03 -4.76 11.31
N PHE A 399 1.89 -3.77 11.56
CA PHE A 399 3.19 -3.64 10.89
C PHE A 399 4.13 -4.86 11.05
N ASN A 400 3.84 -5.78 11.98
CA ASN A 400 4.58 -7.03 12.12
C ASN A 400 4.37 -7.98 10.92
N VAL A 401 3.36 -7.76 10.06
CA VAL A 401 3.17 -8.47 8.78
C VAL A 401 4.42 -8.43 7.90
N TYR A 402 5.05 -7.26 7.75
CA TYR A 402 6.27 -7.08 6.95
C TYR A 402 7.54 -7.64 7.64
N GLN A 403 7.47 -7.87 8.95
CA GLN A 403 8.58 -8.36 9.76
C GLN A 403 8.44 -9.87 9.98
N LYS A 404 7.68 -10.30 11.00
CA LYS A 404 7.46 -11.72 11.31
C LYS A 404 6.69 -12.45 10.21
N GLY A 405 5.80 -11.80 9.48
CA GLY A 405 5.13 -12.42 8.32
C GLY A 405 6.11 -12.84 7.21
N ALA A 406 7.07 -11.98 6.85
CA ALA A 406 8.14 -12.35 5.92
C ALA A 406 9.05 -13.47 6.46
N LEU A 407 9.30 -13.52 7.77
CA LEU A 407 10.04 -14.60 8.39
C LEU A 407 9.25 -15.92 8.45
N ILE A 408 7.91 -15.86 8.52
CA ILE A 408 7.01 -17.00 8.31
C ILE A 408 7.19 -17.53 6.89
N GLY A 409 7.13 -16.66 5.87
CA GLY A 409 7.35 -17.04 4.46
C GLY A 409 8.69 -17.72 4.22
N LEU A 410 9.80 -17.13 4.71
CA LEU A 410 11.13 -17.73 4.63
C LEU A 410 11.20 -19.10 5.33
N SER A 411 10.61 -19.22 6.51
CA SER A 411 10.61 -20.46 7.28
C SER A 411 9.85 -21.57 6.55
N LEU A 412 8.67 -21.25 6.01
CA LEU A 412 7.85 -22.17 5.23
C LEU A 412 8.60 -22.63 3.98
N ASP A 413 9.22 -21.73 3.22
CA ASP A 413 9.94 -22.11 2.00
C ASP A 413 11.11 -23.07 2.30
N ILE A 414 11.89 -22.82 3.36
CA ILE A 414 12.97 -23.72 3.78
C ILE A 414 12.42 -25.08 4.22
N LEU A 415 11.37 -25.11 5.05
CA LEU A 415 10.81 -26.35 5.58
C LEU A 415 10.13 -27.18 4.48
N ILE A 416 9.40 -26.57 3.56
CA ILE A 416 8.78 -27.27 2.42
C ILE A 416 9.87 -27.88 1.53
N ARG A 417 10.98 -27.17 1.31
CA ARG A 417 12.13 -27.71 0.58
C ARG A 417 12.80 -28.84 1.32
N GLU A 418 12.94 -28.76 2.65
CA GLU A 418 13.49 -29.85 3.44
C GLU A 418 12.64 -31.13 3.28
N GLU A 419 11.33 -31.01 3.49
CA GLU A 419 10.40 -32.15 3.47
C GLU A 419 10.26 -32.77 2.08
N SER A 420 10.47 -31.98 1.02
CA SER A 420 10.44 -32.43 -0.37
C SER A 420 11.82 -32.78 -0.95
N ASN A 421 12.88 -32.82 -0.14
CA ASN A 421 14.26 -33.04 -0.60
C ASN A 421 14.75 -32.04 -1.67
N GLY A 422 14.23 -30.81 -1.63
CA GLY A 422 14.54 -29.71 -2.52
C GLY A 422 13.69 -29.64 -3.80
N ILE A 423 12.70 -30.53 -3.95
CA ILE A 423 11.87 -30.63 -5.16
C ILE A 423 10.81 -29.52 -5.20
N MET A 424 10.28 -29.12 -4.05
CA MET A 424 9.19 -28.16 -3.94
C MET A 424 9.55 -27.06 -2.94
N GLY A 425 9.24 -25.81 -3.28
CA GLY A 425 9.28 -24.66 -2.37
C GLY A 425 7.92 -24.03 -2.16
N LEU A 426 7.88 -22.95 -1.38
CA LEU A 426 6.65 -22.20 -1.10
C LEU A 426 6.01 -21.65 -2.39
N GLN A 427 6.85 -21.27 -3.36
CA GLN A 427 6.38 -20.78 -4.66
C GLN A 427 5.57 -21.86 -5.41
N ASP A 428 6.03 -23.10 -5.39
CA ASP A 428 5.34 -24.21 -6.07
C ASP A 428 3.97 -24.47 -5.44
N VAL A 429 3.89 -24.40 -4.10
CA VAL A 429 2.62 -24.51 -3.37
C VAL A 429 1.65 -23.41 -3.81
N ILE A 430 2.11 -22.14 -3.85
CA ILE A 430 1.29 -21.02 -4.31
C ILE A 430 0.86 -21.22 -5.76
N ASN A 431 1.74 -21.66 -6.65
CA ASN A 431 1.40 -21.94 -8.05
C ASN A 431 0.32 -23.02 -8.18
N ILE A 432 0.38 -24.09 -7.38
CA ILE A 432 -0.66 -25.13 -7.36
C ILE A 432 -1.99 -24.56 -6.84
N MET A 433 -1.95 -23.74 -5.79
CA MET A 433 -3.13 -23.08 -5.25
C MET A 433 -3.75 -22.10 -6.25
N LEU A 434 -2.94 -21.32 -6.98
CA LEU A 434 -3.37 -20.42 -8.05
C LEU A 434 -4.08 -21.18 -9.17
N GLN A 435 -3.64 -22.38 -9.51
CA GLN A 435 -4.33 -23.23 -10.49
C GLN A 435 -5.70 -23.72 -10.01
N LYS A 436 -5.87 -23.88 -8.68
CA LYS A 436 -7.11 -24.38 -8.06
C LYS A 436 -8.14 -23.27 -7.80
N TYR A 437 -7.68 -22.09 -7.42
CA TYR A 437 -8.49 -20.94 -7.01
C TYR A 437 -8.48 -19.87 -8.10
N GLY A 438 -7.34 -19.27 -8.38
CA GLY A 438 -7.23 -18.17 -9.34
C GLY A 438 -8.07 -16.96 -8.94
N LYS A 439 -8.14 -15.95 -9.81
CA LYS A 439 -8.82 -14.68 -9.54
C LYS A 439 -10.33 -14.76 -9.28
N ASP A 440 -11.00 -15.79 -9.78
CA ASP A 440 -12.47 -15.83 -9.80
C ASP A 440 -13.06 -16.73 -8.69
N LYS A 441 -12.21 -17.42 -7.91
CA LYS A 441 -12.67 -18.38 -6.90
C LYS A 441 -11.85 -18.26 -5.62
N SER A 442 -12.52 -17.79 -4.57
CA SER A 442 -11.96 -17.74 -3.23
C SER A 442 -11.81 -19.11 -2.57
N PHE A 443 -10.85 -19.22 -1.64
CA PHE A 443 -10.83 -20.28 -0.64
C PHE A 443 -11.54 -19.83 0.65
N LYS A 444 -11.92 -20.78 1.51
CA LYS A 444 -12.43 -20.46 2.84
C LYS A 444 -11.28 -20.23 3.81
N ASP A 445 -11.37 -19.17 4.60
CA ASP A 445 -10.31 -18.78 5.53
C ASP A 445 -9.93 -19.92 6.50
N GLU A 446 -10.87 -20.70 7.02
CA GLU A 446 -10.55 -21.84 7.88
C GLU A 446 -9.83 -23.01 7.19
N ASP A 447 -9.93 -23.15 5.87
CA ASP A 447 -9.44 -24.33 5.14
C ASP A 447 -7.97 -24.17 4.67
N LEU A 448 -7.42 -22.94 4.67
CA LEU A 448 -6.13 -22.64 4.02
C LEU A 448 -4.97 -23.52 4.52
N PHE A 449 -4.86 -23.72 5.84
CA PHE A 449 -3.77 -24.52 6.39
C PHE A 449 -3.89 -25.98 5.98
N ASP A 450 -5.08 -26.56 5.99
CA ASP A 450 -5.30 -27.95 5.59
C ASP A 450 -5.00 -28.15 4.09
N GLU A 451 -5.35 -27.17 3.26
CA GLU A 451 -5.01 -27.15 1.84
C GLU A 451 -3.49 -27.16 1.61
N ILE A 452 -2.74 -26.30 2.33
CA ILE A 452 -1.27 -26.27 2.22
C ILE A 452 -0.66 -27.58 2.76
N VAL A 453 -1.18 -28.13 3.85
CA VAL A 453 -0.70 -29.39 4.43
C VAL A 453 -0.91 -30.56 3.47
N ALA A 454 -2.05 -30.61 2.79
CA ALA A 454 -2.35 -31.64 1.80
C ALA A 454 -1.38 -31.62 0.60
N LEU A 455 -0.86 -30.44 0.24
CA LEU A 455 0.16 -30.28 -0.81
C LEU A 455 1.58 -30.59 -0.33
N THR A 456 1.84 -30.47 0.97
CA THR A 456 3.18 -30.48 1.55
C THR A 456 3.40 -31.69 2.48
N SER A 457 3.36 -31.49 3.80
CA SER A 457 3.54 -32.54 4.80
C SER A 457 2.89 -32.18 6.14
N PRO A 458 2.63 -33.18 7.02
CA PRO A 458 2.13 -32.92 8.38
C PRO A 458 3.02 -32.00 9.21
N LYS A 459 4.33 -31.96 8.95
CA LYS A 459 5.28 -31.10 9.65
C LYS A 459 5.04 -29.61 9.36
N ILE A 460 4.57 -29.29 8.15
CA ILE A 460 4.14 -27.92 7.81
C ILE A 460 2.88 -27.56 8.61
N GLY A 461 1.98 -28.52 8.81
CA GLY A 461 0.82 -28.35 9.70
C GLY A 461 1.23 -28.05 11.14
N GLU A 462 2.22 -28.77 11.68
CA GLU A 462 2.77 -28.46 13.01
C GLU A 462 3.37 -27.05 13.08
N PHE A 463 4.05 -26.60 12.02
CA PHE A 463 4.59 -25.25 11.95
C PHE A 463 3.48 -24.19 12.04
N PHE A 464 2.39 -24.36 11.27
CA PHE A 464 1.24 -23.46 11.35
C PHE A 464 0.63 -23.41 12.74
N GLN A 465 0.38 -24.57 13.35
CA GLN A 465 -0.27 -24.67 14.65
C GLN A 465 0.60 -24.09 15.79
N LYS A 466 1.92 -24.24 15.73
CA LYS A 466 2.82 -23.74 16.78
C LYS A 466 3.15 -22.27 16.63
N TYR A 467 3.41 -21.82 15.40
CA TYR A 467 4.12 -20.55 15.17
C TYR A 467 3.30 -19.49 14.41
N VAL A 468 2.20 -19.88 13.77
CA VAL A 468 1.31 -18.94 13.04
C VAL A 468 -0.01 -18.77 13.78
N ALA A 469 -0.72 -19.87 14.05
CA ALA A 469 -1.93 -19.88 14.90
C ALA A 469 -1.63 -20.07 16.40
N GLY A 470 -0.39 -20.44 16.73
CA GLY A 470 0.09 -20.58 18.10
C GLY A 470 0.87 -19.36 18.58
N ASP A 471 1.20 -19.37 19.87
CA ASP A 471 1.90 -18.31 20.59
C ASP A 471 3.42 -18.55 20.70
N GLN A 472 3.94 -19.59 20.04
CA GLN A 472 5.35 -19.95 20.13
C GLN A 472 6.20 -19.10 19.18
N ARG A 473 7.40 -18.78 19.63
CA ARG A 473 8.42 -18.12 18.81
C ARG A 473 8.99 -19.09 17.77
N ILE A 474 9.11 -18.61 16.54
CA ILE A 474 9.73 -19.38 15.44
C ILE A 474 11.21 -19.67 15.78
N PRO A 475 11.68 -20.93 15.65
CA PRO A 475 13.06 -21.30 15.93
C PRO A 475 13.99 -20.93 14.76
N TYR A 476 14.18 -19.62 14.49
CA TYR A 476 14.95 -19.11 13.35
C TYR A 476 16.35 -19.74 13.21
N SER A 477 17.07 -19.92 14.31
CA SER A 477 18.42 -20.50 14.29
C SER A 477 18.41 -21.94 13.77
N GLU A 478 17.42 -22.75 14.15
CA GLU A 478 17.28 -24.13 13.69
C GLU A 478 16.90 -24.16 12.21
N ILE A 479 15.88 -23.41 11.81
CA ILE A 479 15.34 -23.45 10.46
C ILE A 479 16.37 -22.88 9.46
N PHE A 480 16.92 -21.69 9.72
CA PHE A 480 17.79 -21.01 8.77
C PHE A 480 19.17 -21.68 8.63
N SER A 481 19.62 -22.41 9.67
CA SER A 481 20.87 -23.18 9.59
C SER A 481 20.82 -24.26 8.50
N LYS A 482 19.62 -24.74 8.14
CA LYS A 482 19.43 -25.75 7.08
C LYS A 482 19.91 -25.27 5.71
N VAL A 483 19.92 -23.95 5.47
CA VAL A 483 20.43 -23.31 4.24
C VAL A 483 21.73 -22.54 4.49
N GLY A 484 22.41 -22.80 5.61
CA GLY A 484 23.71 -22.19 5.93
C GLY A 484 23.62 -20.74 6.39
N ILE A 485 22.50 -20.35 6.97
CA ILE A 485 22.31 -19.03 7.60
C ILE A 485 22.25 -19.24 9.10
N LYS A 486 23.27 -18.77 9.81
CA LYS A 486 23.35 -18.87 11.27
C LYS A 486 22.81 -17.60 11.90
N VAL A 487 21.77 -17.75 12.73
CA VAL A 487 21.24 -16.68 13.57
C VAL A 487 21.81 -16.84 14.98
N LYS A 488 22.56 -15.84 15.45
CA LYS A 488 23.06 -15.78 16.82
C LYS A 488 22.33 -14.70 17.60
N SER A 489 21.81 -15.05 18.76
CA SER A 489 21.38 -14.05 19.73
C SER A 489 22.61 -13.49 20.45
N ILE A 490 22.81 -12.18 20.38
CA ILE A 490 23.93 -11.50 21.01
C ILE A 490 23.39 -10.51 22.04
N PRO A 491 23.78 -10.65 23.32
CA PRO A 491 23.39 -9.67 24.32
C PRO A 491 24.14 -8.35 24.08
N TYR A 492 23.46 -7.23 24.27
CA TYR A 492 24.06 -5.90 24.32
C TYR A 492 23.40 -5.07 25.42
N ASN A 493 24.11 -4.03 25.86
CA ASN A 493 23.58 -3.08 26.82
C ASN A 493 22.90 -1.95 26.06
N LYS A 494 21.65 -1.68 26.42
CA LYS A 494 20.93 -0.48 25.98
C LYS A 494 20.57 0.38 27.17
N ILE A 495 20.44 1.68 26.94
CA ILE A 495 19.89 2.60 27.94
C ILE A 495 18.49 2.14 28.31
N ASP A 496 18.19 2.15 29.61
CA ASP A 496 16.84 1.85 30.12
C ASP A 496 15.89 3.04 29.88
N MET A 497 15.41 3.16 28.64
CA MET A 497 14.36 4.11 28.25
C MET A 497 12.93 3.56 28.54
N GLY A 498 12.81 2.53 29.37
CA GLY A 498 11.55 1.84 29.63
C GLY A 498 10.45 2.77 30.15
N GLY A 499 9.21 2.55 29.72
CA GLY A 499 8.08 3.39 30.12
C GLY A 499 7.97 4.71 29.34
N ILE A 500 8.83 4.97 28.36
CA ILE A 500 8.54 5.99 27.34
C ILE A 500 7.62 5.38 26.29
N GLN A 501 6.46 6.00 26.08
CA GLN A 501 5.66 5.78 24.89
C GLN A 501 6.09 6.81 23.84
N MET A 502 6.62 6.33 22.73
CA MET A 502 6.94 7.16 21.58
C MET A 502 5.76 7.15 20.61
N GLY A 503 5.55 8.27 19.95
CA GLY A 503 4.76 8.38 18.74
C GLY A 503 5.62 8.96 17.64
N PHE A 504 4.97 9.35 16.56
CA PHE A 504 5.62 10.00 15.42
C PHE A 504 4.94 11.35 15.17
N ASN A 505 5.73 12.40 14.95
CA ASN A 505 5.22 13.65 14.41
C ASN A 505 5.39 13.63 12.88
N GLN A 506 4.27 13.61 12.17
CA GLN A 506 4.22 13.53 10.71
C GLN A 506 4.71 14.81 10.02
N LYS A 507 4.62 15.97 10.66
CA LYS A 507 5.08 17.25 10.07
C LYS A 507 6.60 17.31 10.00
N THR A 508 7.23 16.96 11.11
CA THR A 508 8.68 17.10 11.29
C THR A 508 9.43 15.81 11.00
N TYR A 509 8.71 14.70 10.78
CA TYR A 509 9.22 13.33 10.64
C TYR A 509 10.09 12.86 11.81
N ARG A 510 9.90 13.44 13.00
CA ARG A 510 10.64 13.09 14.21
C ARG A 510 9.81 12.20 15.13
N LEU A 511 10.51 11.36 15.89
CA LEU A 511 9.89 10.60 16.96
C LEU A 511 9.49 11.57 18.07
N VAL A 512 8.23 11.53 18.50
CA VAL A 512 7.71 12.39 19.57
C VAL A 512 7.48 11.58 20.84
N ILE A 513 7.85 12.13 21.98
CA ILE A 513 7.60 11.52 23.28
C ILE A 513 6.14 11.78 23.65
N ARG A 514 5.30 10.73 23.68
CA ARG A 514 3.87 10.84 24.03
C ARG A 514 3.67 10.75 25.52
N GLN A 515 4.28 9.74 26.15
CA GLN A 515 4.16 9.50 27.57
C GLN A 515 5.50 9.10 28.15
N ILE A 516 5.73 9.44 29.41
CA ILE A 516 6.89 9.01 30.19
C ILE A 516 6.35 8.41 31.48
N ALA A 517 6.68 7.15 31.75
CA ALA A 517 6.28 6.46 32.97
C ALA A 517 6.86 7.16 34.20
N GLU A 518 6.07 7.19 35.27
CA GLU A 518 6.43 7.93 36.48
C GLU A 518 7.67 7.37 37.19
N ASP A 519 8.04 6.12 36.95
CA ASP A 519 9.15 5.43 37.60
C ASP A 519 10.48 5.47 36.80
N ASN A 520 10.52 6.11 35.61
CA ASN A 520 11.77 6.24 34.86
C ASN A 520 12.61 7.45 35.33
N SER A 521 13.54 7.22 36.25
CA SER A 521 14.43 8.25 36.78
C SER A 521 15.42 8.80 35.76
N PHE A 522 15.98 7.98 34.86
CA PHE A 522 16.98 8.43 33.88
C PHE A 522 16.39 9.43 32.87
N VAL A 523 15.17 9.17 32.38
CA VAL A 523 14.49 10.05 31.42
C VAL A 523 14.10 11.37 32.06
N LYS A 524 13.70 11.34 33.34
CA LYS A 524 13.45 12.54 34.14
C LYS A 524 14.72 13.35 34.39
N ASP A 525 15.81 12.69 34.76
CA ASP A 525 17.11 13.35 34.99
C ASP A 525 17.67 13.98 33.70
N LEU A 526 17.42 13.34 32.55
CA LEU A 526 17.74 13.89 31.23
C LEU A 526 16.91 15.14 30.88
N GLY A 527 15.76 15.33 31.50
CA GLY A 527 14.89 16.49 31.27
C GLY A 527 14.01 16.37 30.03
N VAL A 528 13.77 15.15 29.55
CA VAL A 528 12.82 14.86 28.45
C VAL A 528 11.39 15.08 28.94
N LYS A 529 10.54 15.65 28.08
CA LYS A 529 9.14 15.94 28.36
C LYS A 529 8.23 15.30 27.32
N SER A 530 6.97 15.08 27.69
CA SER A 530 5.93 14.79 26.71
C SER A 530 5.82 15.96 25.72
N GLY A 531 5.70 15.65 24.44
CA GLY A 531 5.75 16.62 23.34
C GLY A 531 7.14 16.86 22.76
N ASP A 532 8.22 16.39 23.39
CA ASP A 532 9.57 16.50 22.82
C ASP A 532 9.72 15.65 21.58
N GLU A 533 10.32 16.22 20.54
CA GLU A 533 10.66 15.51 19.31
C GLU A 533 12.15 15.22 19.24
N LEU A 534 12.52 13.95 19.04
CA LEU A 534 13.91 13.52 19.00
C LEU A 534 14.58 13.96 17.71
N VAL A 535 15.71 14.67 17.82
CA VAL A 535 16.50 15.16 16.70
C VAL A 535 17.79 14.37 16.56
N SER A 536 18.53 14.19 17.65
CA SER A 536 19.74 13.36 17.64
C SER A 536 20.06 12.78 19.02
N ILE A 537 20.83 11.69 19.05
CA ILE A 537 21.48 11.18 20.26
C ILE A 537 22.97 11.01 19.99
N ASN A 538 23.79 11.50 20.92
CA ASN A 538 25.25 11.42 20.87
C ASN A 538 25.80 11.85 19.49
N GLY A 539 25.25 12.95 18.96
CA GLY A 539 25.63 13.51 17.66
C GLY A 539 25.15 12.72 16.43
N LYS A 540 24.34 11.67 16.59
CA LYS A 540 23.72 10.92 15.49
C LYS A 540 22.25 11.29 15.35
N GLU A 541 21.85 11.69 14.15
CA GLU A 541 20.46 12.00 13.83
C GLU A 541 19.54 10.80 14.08
N ILE A 542 18.38 11.07 14.70
CA ILE A 542 17.34 10.07 14.97
C ILE A 542 16.17 10.26 14.03
N ASN A 543 15.82 9.19 13.34
CA ASN A 543 14.56 9.00 12.65
C ASN A 543 14.15 7.52 12.75
N PHE A 544 13.02 7.17 12.13
CA PHE A 544 12.52 5.79 12.14
C PHE A 544 13.53 4.76 11.61
N MET A 545 14.42 5.14 10.69
CA MET A 545 15.43 4.24 10.13
C MET A 545 16.65 4.09 11.04
N THR A 546 17.05 5.15 11.75
CA THR A 546 18.26 5.15 12.59
C THR A 546 17.98 4.83 14.05
N MET A 547 16.73 4.89 14.51
CA MET A 547 16.36 4.69 15.91
C MET A 547 16.82 3.35 16.45
N ARG A 548 16.79 2.27 15.65
CA ARG A 548 17.29 0.97 16.08
C ARG A 548 18.80 0.98 16.25
N ASP A 549 19.53 1.52 15.28
CA ASP A 549 20.99 1.62 15.39
C ASP A 549 21.40 2.42 16.64
N ILE A 550 20.58 3.41 17.02
CA ILE A 550 20.82 4.33 18.13
C ILE A 550 20.34 3.81 19.49
N PHE A 551 19.18 3.16 19.58
CA PHE A 551 18.61 2.68 20.85
C PHE A 551 18.75 1.18 21.08
N GLY A 552 19.02 0.40 20.04
CA GLY A 552 18.71 -1.03 20.05
C GLY A 552 19.58 -1.94 19.19
N SER A 553 20.82 -1.55 18.88
CA SER A 553 21.73 -2.36 18.05
C SER A 553 23.01 -2.75 18.77
N LEU A 554 23.64 -3.84 18.30
CA LEU A 554 25.01 -4.24 18.70
C LEU A 554 26.07 -3.17 18.43
N LYS A 555 25.78 -2.21 17.53
CA LYS A 555 26.69 -1.09 17.24
C LYS A 555 26.66 -0.05 18.36
N ASN A 556 25.63 -0.07 19.21
CA ASN A 556 25.52 0.82 20.35
C ASN A 556 26.29 0.25 21.55
N LYS A 557 27.34 0.97 21.98
CA LYS A 557 28.27 0.51 23.03
C LYS A 557 28.06 1.24 24.37
N ILE A 558 26.82 1.59 24.69
CA ILE A 558 26.52 2.40 25.88
C ILE A 558 26.64 1.57 27.16
N LYS A 559 27.23 2.17 28.20
CA LYS A 559 27.41 1.61 29.54
C LYS A 559 26.96 2.62 30.58
N GLU A 560 26.72 2.13 31.80
CA GLU A 560 26.55 2.99 32.96
C GLU A 560 27.80 3.87 33.15
N GLY A 561 27.59 5.15 33.45
CA GLY A 561 28.63 6.16 33.56
C GLY A 561 28.99 6.86 32.25
N ASP A 562 28.49 6.40 31.09
CA ASP A 562 28.70 7.12 29.83
C ASP A 562 27.95 8.45 29.84
N ASN A 563 28.55 9.47 29.22
CA ASN A 563 27.83 10.71 28.94
C ASN A 563 26.82 10.45 27.82
N PHE A 564 25.58 10.88 28.06
CA PHE A 564 24.49 10.80 27.10
C PHE A 564 24.03 12.20 26.74
N GLU A 565 24.01 12.48 25.45
CA GLU A 565 23.48 13.71 24.88
C GLU A 565 22.29 13.38 23.98
N MET A 566 21.20 14.11 24.15
CA MET A 566 20.02 14.04 23.30
C MET A 566 19.65 15.46 22.88
N VAL A 567 19.50 15.68 21.59
CA VAL A 567 18.90 16.92 21.08
C VAL A 567 17.43 16.66 20.84
N VAL A 568 16.58 17.48 21.44
CA VAL A 568 15.14 17.48 21.22
C VAL A 568 14.68 18.81 20.64
N ALA A 569 13.70 18.75 19.75
CA ALA A 569 12.89 19.91 19.39
C ALA A 569 11.71 19.98 20.36
N ARG A 570 11.60 21.12 21.05
CA ARG A 570 10.54 21.40 22.02
C ARG A 570 9.85 22.70 21.67
N ASN A 571 8.53 22.67 21.59
CA ASN A 571 7.74 23.88 21.43
C ASN A 571 7.65 24.63 22.75
N ASP A 572 7.91 25.95 22.72
CA ASP A 572 7.60 26.80 23.86
C ASP A 572 6.09 27.09 23.96
N GLU A 573 5.67 27.83 24.99
CA GLU A 573 4.26 28.16 25.23
C GLU A 573 3.59 28.91 24.06
N SER A 574 4.37 29.49 23.14
CA SER A 574 3.89 30.17 21.94
C SER A 574 3.78 29.24 20.72
N GLY A 575 4.16 27.97 20.85
CA GLY A 575 4.24 27.01 19.75
C GLY A 575 5.50 27.14 18.89
N THR A 576 6.47 27.95 19.30
CA THR A 576 7.73 28.11 18.57
C THR A 576 8.69 26.98 18.96
N GLU A 577 9.16 26.23 17.96
CA GLU A 577 10.13 25.16 18.15
C GLU A 577 11.50 25.71 18.58
N LYS A 578 12.09 25.09 19.61
CA LYS A 578 13.47 25.32 20.04
C LYS A 578 14.20 24.00 20.19
N MET A 579 15.43 23.98 19.69
CA MET A 579 16.34 22.86 19.89
C MET A 579 16.96 22.94 21.29
N GLU A 580 16.73 21.92 22.10
CA GLU A 580 17.34 21.77 23.41
C GLU A 580 18.34 20.61 23.40
N THR A 581 19.54 20.87 23.90
CA THR A 581 20.54 19.82 24.14
C THR A 581 20.42 19.34 25.58
N LEU A 582 19.88 18.15 25.74
CA LEU A 582 19.71 17.45 27.00
C LEU A 582 20.93 16.58 27.28
N LYS A 583 21.44 16.63 28.50
CA LYS A 583 22.63 15.86 28.91
C LYS A 583 22.37 15.16 30.22
N ALA A 584 22.70 13.87 30.26
CA ALA A 584 22.69 13.08 31.48
C ALA A 584 23.89 12.13 31.49
N VAL A 585 24.18 11.59 32.67
CA VAL A 585 25.06 10.43 32.79
C VAL A 585 24.17 9.19 32.82
N VAL A 586 24.48 8.19 32.00
CA VAL A 586 23.73 6.93 31.96
C VAL A 586 23.79 6.27 33.32
N SER A 587 22.66 6.26 34.03
CA SER A 587 22.57 5.72 35.40
C SER A 587 22.14 4.25 35.43
N LYS A 588 21.52 3.77 34.34
CA LYS A 588 21.01 2.40 34.24
C LYS A 588 21.01 1.90 32.80
N VAL A 589 21.58 0.71 32.58
CA VAL A 589 21.44 -0.03 31.33
C VAL A 589 20.68 -1.33 31.56
N LYS A 590 19.99 -1.81 30.53
CA LYS A 590 19.37 -3.14 30.51
C LYS A 590 20.10 -4.01 29.50
N THR A 591 20.27 -5.29 29.83
CA THR A 591 20.66 -6.29 28.85
C THR A 591 19.49 -6.54 27.90
N ALA A 592 19.72 -6.25 26.63
CA ALA A 592 18.86 -6.60 25.53
C ALA A 592 19.55 -7.63 24.64
N PHE A 593 18.82 -8.20 23.70
CA PHE A 593 19.35 -9.16 22.74
C PHE A 593 19.09 -8.63 21.34
N ASP A 594 20.10 -8.72 20.49
CA ASP A 594 19.94 -8.55 19.04
C ASP A 594 20.23 -9.89 18.35
N SER A 595 19.90 -9.96 17.07
CA SER A 595 20.30 -11.08 16.22
C SER A 595 21.45 -10.65 15.33
N GLU A 596 22.49 -11.50 15.22
CA GLU A 596 23.49 -11.41 14.17
C GLU A 596 23.23 -12.54 13.17
N VAL A 597 23.12 -12.18 11.89
CA VAL A 597 22.94 -13.15 10.80
C VAL A 597 24.26 -13.37 10.07
N ILE A 598 24.75 -14.61 10.10
CA ILE A 598 26.02 -14.99 9.49
C ILE A 598 25.76 -16.01 8.37
N VAL A 599 26.24 -15.70 7.16
CA VAL A 599 26.27 -16.66 6.06
C VAL A 599 27.47 -17.58 6.25
N GLU A 600 27.19 -18.87 6.47
CA GLU A 600 28.23 -19.87 6.69
C GLU A 600 28.97 -20.20 5.38
N LYS A 601 30.30 -20.31 5.50
CA LYS A 601 31.19 -20.64 4.39
C LYS A 601 31.35 -22.15 4.18
N GLU A 602 31.35 -22.89 5.28
CA GLU A 602 31.48 -24.34 5.29
C GLU A 602 30.10 -24.92 5.63
N LEU A 603 29.59 -25.76 4.73
CA LEU A 603 28.27 -26.35 4.84
C LEU A 603 28.40 -27.86 4.68
N SER A 604 27.60 -28.61 5.45
CA SER A 604 27.43 -30.04 5.20
C SER A 604 26.85 -30.28 3.80
N GLU A 605 27.01 -31.50 3.28
CA GLU A 605 26.46 -31.87 1.96
C GLU A 605 24.94 -31.65 1.89
N GLN A 606 24.23 -31.95 2.98
CA GLN A 606 22.77 -31.73 3.07
C GLN A 606 22.43 -30.23 3.05
N GLN A 607 23.15 -29.40 3.81
CA GLN A 607 22.95 -27.95 3.79
C GLN A 607 23.27 -27.34 2.43
N MET A 608 24.34 -27.79 1.78
CA MET A 608 24.68 -27.37 0.42
C MET A 608 23.57 -27.72 -0.56
N LYS A 609 23.09 -28.97 -0.56
CA LYS A 609 22.00 -29.41 -1.44
C LYS A 609 20.75 -28.56 -1.24
N LEU A 610 20.33 -28.34 0.00
CA LEU A 610 19.13 -27.56 0.30
C LEU A 610 19.31 -26.08 -0.05
N LYS A 611 20.46 -25.49 0.26
CA LYS A 611 20.79 -24.11 -0.10
C LYS A 611 20.81 -23.91 -1.61
N THR A 612 21.38 -24.85 -2.37
CA THR A 612 21.40 -24.82 -3.83
C THR A 612 19.98 -24.86 -4.39
N ALA A 613 19.12 -25.76 -3.89
CA ALA A 613 17.71 -25.81 -4.25
C ALA A 613 16.98 -24.50 -3.90
N TRP A 614 17.21 -23.95 -2.70
CA TRP A 614 16.63 -22.68 -2.26
C TRP A 614 17.13 -21.49 -3.07
N LEU A 615 18.38 -21.45 -3.52
CA LEU A 615 18.86 -20.35 -4.37
C LEU A 615 18.50 -20.53 -5.86
N GLY A 616 17.93 -21.68 -6.25
CA GLY A 616 17.62 -22.01 -7.63
C GLY A 616 18.86 -22.10 -8.52
N LYS A 617 19.99 -22.59 -7.98
CA LYS A 617 21.29 -22.65 -8.66
C LYS A 617 21.77 -24.07 -8.93
#